data_AF-A0A6A8AKA7-F1
#
_entry.id   AF-A0A6A8AKA7-F1
#
_cell.length_a   1.000
_cell.length_b   1.000
_cell.length_c   1.000
_cell.angle_alpha   90.00
_cell.angle_beta   90.00
_cell.angle_gamma   90.00
#
_symmetry.space_group_name_H-M   'P 1'
#
loop_
_entity.id
_entity.type
_entity.pdbx_description
1 polymer ?
#
loop_
_entity_poly.entity_id
_entity_poly.type
_entity_poly.pdbx_seq_one_letter_code
_entity_poly.pdbx_strand_id
1 'polypeptide(L)'
;MASEKSDRKTKGDPADDAETYALTREEPNERRGGGWTVALRRRGKKIVRLFKNSIYGSSDAAYAQARAYRDAIITALPPPTNLEQAVKIRKNNKSGISGVRRVETEEGDVWQATLMTNEGQKKESFSIGRYGEEAAKSMAIAQRMRWLKALPVKHLAYARHAEEITRQNFDHQLDVVADVAPQVQISEEEVVARIAKINARFDAYRPPRLKVRVKSYGPARLAVAVSDGGSPAKRKLAHVNTAKMMHGGALAAAGRVREVVEEIYNADVARWFAKKHGNALLAPESFDPTVGFNVTVWVPDRLLHRA
;
A
#
# COMPACT_ATOMS: atom_id res chain seq x y z
N MET A 1 32.96 -9.52 22.85
CA MET A 1 31.67 -9.03 22.32
C MET A 1 31.59 -9.46 20.86
N ALA A 2 30.99 -10.62 20.61
CA ALA A 2 30.80 -11.16 19.27
C ALA A 2 29.43 -10.71 18.74
N SER A 3 29.42 -10.11 17.56
CA SER A 3 28.22 -9.62 16.87
C SER A 3 27.52 -10.79 16.19
N GLU A 4 26.35 -11.12 16.70
CA GLU A 4 25.46 -12.16 16.18
C GLU A 4 24.82 -11.65 14.89
N LYS A 5 25.29 -12.16 13.74
CA LYS A 5 24.67 -11.89 12.43
C LYS A 5 23.35 -12.62 12.37
N SER A 6 22.25 -11.88 12.29
CA SER A 6 20.92 -12.48 12.15
C SER A 6 20.79 -13.23 10.83
N ASP A 7 20.42 -14.50 10.94
CA ASP A 7 20.16 -15.41 9.84
C ASP A 7 19.04 -14.88 8.94
N ARG A 8 19.37 -14.79 7.64
CA ARG A 8 18.43 -14.47 6.57
C ARG A 8 17.57 -15.70 6.33
N LYS A 9 16.42 -15.76 7.02
CA LYS A 9 15.41 -16.82 6.93
C LYS A 9 15.02 -17.11 5.47
N THR A 10 15.40 -18.31 5.05
CA THR A 10 14.80 -19.26 4.09
C THR A 10 13.63 -18.77 3.22
N LYS A 11 13.78 -18.91 1.90
CA LYS A 11 12.71 -18.88 0.88
C LYS A 11 11.66 -19.94 1.25
N GLY A 12 10.42 -19.52 1.49
CA GLY A 12 9.27 -20.40 1.71
C GLY A 12 8.88 -21.18 0.45
N ASP A 13 8.07 -22.22 0.66
CA ASP A 13 7.55 -23.11 -0.37
C ASP A 13 6.74 -22.30 -1.40
N PRO A 14 6.86 -22.50 -2.72
CA PRO A 14 6.43 -21.47 -3.66
C PRO A 14 4.91 -21.46 -3.92
N ALA A 15 4.12 -22.24 -3.16
CA ALA A 15 2.66 -22.12 -3.03
C ALA A 15 2.27 -21.09 -1.94
N ASP A 16 3.11 -20.92 -0.92
CA ASP A 16 2.97 -19.97 0.19
C ASP A 16 3.15 -18.51 -0.29
N ASP A 17 3.79 -18.31 -1.44
CA ASP A 17 3.98 -17.00 -2.07
C ASP A 17 2.66 -16.27 -2.34
N ALA A 18 1.58 -16.98 -2.70
CA ALA A 18 0.28 -16.33 -2.94
C ALA A 18 -0.33 -15.76 -1.65
N GLU A 19 -0.02 -16.35 -0.50
CA GLU A 19 -0.55 -15.95 0.80
C GLU A 19 0.37 -14.98 1.55
N THR A 20 1.66 -14.97 1.22
CA THR A 20 2.70 -14.22 1.94
C THR A 20 3.35 -13.11 1.12
N TYR A 21 3.36 -13.18 -0.21
CA TYR A 21 4.04 -12.18 -1.05
C TYR A 21 3.50 -10.78 -0.76
N ALA A 22 4.41 -9.86 -0.44
CA ALA A 22 4.14 -8.47 -0.13
C ALA A 22 3.18 -8.23 1.04
N LEU A 23 2.86 -9.24 1.84
CA LEU A 23 1.98 -9.17 3.00
C LEU A 23 2.79 -9.43 4.27
N THR A 24 2.63 -8.58 5.27
CA THR A 24 3.32 -8.73 6.56
C THR A 24 2.35 -8.47 7.69
N ARG A 25 2.30 -9.41 8.64
CA ARG A 25 1.54 -9.25 9.87
C ARG A 25 2.23 -8.23 10.78
N GLU A 26 1.49 -7.22 11.23
CA GLU A 26 1.90 -6.32 12.31
C GLU A 26 1.17 -6.72 13.59
N GLU A 27 1.93 -7.20 14.59
CA GLU A 27 1.37 -7.56 15.88
C GLU A 27 0.97 -6.32 16.69
N PRO A 28 -0.12 -6.42 17.50
CA PRO A 28 -0.48 -5.36 18.41
C PRO A 28 0.63 -5.16 19.45
N ASN A 29 0.87 -3.90 19.81
CA ASN A 29 1.70 -3.53 20.94
C ASN A 29 0.98 -2.50 21.82
N GLU A 30 1.59 -2.12 22.94
CA GLU A 30 1.02 -1.17 23.91
C GLU A 30 0.54 0.15 23.29
N ARG A 31 1.15 0.58 22.19
CA ARG A 31 0.90 1.89 21.56
C ARG A 31 0.07 1.79 20.27
N ARG A 32 -0.03 0.61 19.65
CA ARG A 32 -0.62 0.41 18.33
C ARG A 32 -1.35 -0.92 18.25
N GLY A 33 -2.60 -0.87 17.80
CA GLY A 33 -3.32 -2.08 17.42
C GLY A 33 -2.68 -2.75 16.19
N GLY A 34 -2.78 -4.08 16.13
CA GLY A 34 -2.23 -4.88 15.03
C GLY A 34 -2.95 -4.67 13.69
N GLY A 35 -2.38 -5.24 12.64
CA GLY A 35 -2.86 -5.13 11.28
C GLY A 35 -2.07 -5.94 10.27
N TRP A 36 -2.31 -5.68 9.00
CA TRP A 36 -1.58 -6.27 7.88
C TRP A 36 -1.04 -5.18 6.98
N THR A 37 0.26 -5.20 6.74
CA THR A 37 0.93 -4.25 5.85
C THR A 37 1.15 -4.89 4.49
N VAL A 38 0.72 -4.18 3.45
CA VAL A 38 1.05 -4.47 2.07
C VAL A 38 2.27 -3.63 1.71
N ALA A 39 3.37 -4.26 1.28
CA ALA A 39 4.59 -3.58 0.88
C ALA A 39 5.19 -4.20 -0.40
N LEU A 40 5.12 -3.47 -1.52
CA LEU A 40 5.69 -3.90 -2.79
C LEU A 40 6.21 -2.73 -3.62
N ARG A 41 7.01 -3.04 -4.65
CA ARG A 41 7.54 -2.05 -5.59
C ARG A 41 7.09 -2.38 -7.01
N ARG A 42 6.43 -1.42 -7.67
CA ARG A 42 6.02 -1.51 -9.07
C ARG A 42 6.34 -0.19 -9.77
N ARG A 43 6.86 -0.28 -11.00
CA ARG A 43 7.10 0.89 -11.88
C ARG A 43 7.84 2.04 -11.17
N GLY A 44 8.87 1.69 -10.40
CA GLY A 44 9.68 2.66 -9.64
C GLY A 44 9.02 3.23 -8.37
N LYS A 45 7.74 2.96 -8.11
CA LYS A 45 7.02 3.42 -6.92
C LYS A 45 7.03 2.36 -5.82
N LYS A 46 7.33 2.80 -4.59
CA LYS A 46 7.17 1.99 -3.37
C LYS A 46 5.72 2.15 -2.91
N ILE A 47 4.98 1.06 -2.84
CA ILE A 47 3.58 1.03 -2.45
C ILE A 47 3.53 0.38 -1.07
N VAL A 48 3.15 1.15 -0.06
CA VAL A 48 3.00 0.68 1.32
C VAL A 48 1.64 1.09 1.84
N ARG A 49 0.88 0.15 2.41
CA ARG A 49 -0.41 0.44 3.05
C ARG A 49 -0.70 -0.52 4.19
N LEU A 50 -1.14 0.02 5.32
CA LEU A 50 -1.52 -0.73 6.52
C LEU A 50 -3.04 -0.88 6.63
N PHE A 51 -3.49 -2.12 6.83
CA PHE A 51 -4.86 -2.51 7.08
C PHE A 51 -5.00 -2.90 8.55
N LYS A 52 -5.54 -2.00 9.39
CA LYS A 52 -5.61 -2.21 10.85
C LYS A 52 -6.76 -3.13 11.23
N ASN A 53 -6.54 -4.02 12.20
CA ASN A 53 -7.60 -4.87 12.77
C ASN A 53 -8.76 -4.02 13.32
N SER A 54 -8.45 -2.87 13.93
CA SER A 54 -9.46 -1.93 14.47
C SER A 54 -10.31 -1.22 13.40
N ILE A 55 -9.95 -1.33 12.12
CA ILE A 55 -10.77 -0.86 11.00
C ILE A 55 -11.70 -1.99 10.52
N TYR A 56 -11.17 -3.20 10.40
CA TYR A 56 -11.86 -4.32 9.74
C TYR A 56 -12.49 -5.34 10.69
N GLY A 57 -12.33 -5.18 12.00
CA GLY A 57 -12.94 -6.04 13.02
C GLY A 57 -12.01 -7.13 13.54
N SER A 58 -11.26 -7.77 12.65
CA SER A 58 -10.39 -8.90 13.00
C SER A 58 -9.08 -8.88 12.21
N SER A 59 -8.16 -9.75 12.60
CA SER A 59 -6.94 -10.04 11.83
C SER A 59 -7.28 -10.56 10.44
N ASP A 60 -8.22 -11.49 10.35
CA ASP A 60 -8.56 -12.18 9.10
C ASP A 60 -9.26 -11.26 8.11
N ALA A 61 -10.16 -10.41 8.60
CA ALA A 61 -10.81 -9.39 7.78
C ALA A 61 -9.80 -8.35 7.27
N ALA A 62 -8.84 -7.95 8.11
CA ALA A 62 -7.75 -7.07 7.70
C ALA A 62 -6.81 -7.74 6.67
N TYR A 63 -6.52 -9.03 6.84
CA TYR A 63 -5.73 -9.83 5.89
C TYR A 63 -6.42 -9.92 4.52
N ALA A 64 -7.70 -10.26 4.50
CA ALA A 64 -8.49 -10.37 3.26
C ALA A 64 -8.45 -9.06 2.46
N GLN A 65 -8.57 -7.91 3.13
CA GLN A 65 -8.49 -6.60 2.50
C GLN A 65 -7.08 -6.25 2.03
N ALA A 66 -6.05 -6.58 2.81
CA ALA A 66 -4.66 -6.40 2.42
C ALA A 66 -4.29 -7.23 1.19
N ARG A 67 -4.71 -8.51 1.16
CA ARG A 67 -4.55 -9.42 0.01
C ARG A 67 -5.26 -8.89 -1.23
N ALA A 68 -6.54 -8.53 -1.13
CA ALA A 68 -7.29 -7.96 -2.24
C ALA A 68 -6.64 -6.67 -2.77
N TYR A 69 -6.10 -5.82 -1.89
CA TYR A 69 -5.39 -4.61 -2.29
C TYR A 69 -4.10 -4.92 -3.04
N ARG A 70 -3.29 -5.86 -2.54
CA ARG A 70 -2.10 -6.34 -3.23
C ARG A 70 -2.44 -6.84 -4.64
N ASP A 71 -3.46 -7.69 -4.76
CA ASP A 71 -3.85 -8.30 -6.03
C ASP A 71 -4.36 -7.25 -7.01
N ALA A 72 -5.14 -6.26 -6.54
CA ALA A 72 -5.55 -5.12 -7.34
C ALA A 72 -4.37 -4.29 -7.87
N ILE A 73 -3.32 -4.10 -7.04
CA ILE A 73 -2.12 -3.36 -7.44
C ILE A 73 -1.32 -4.15 -8.48
N ILE A 74 -1.12 -5.46 -8.28
CA ILE A 74 -0.36 -6.30 -9.22
C ILE A 74 -1.11 -6.42 -10.55
N THR A 75 -2.44 -6.50 -10.52
CA THR A 75 -3.29 -6.56 -11.72
C THR A 75 -3.35 -5.22 -12.48
N ALA A 76 -3.21 -4.09 -11.79
CA ALA A 76 -3.30 -2.77 -12.43
C ALA A 76 -1.96 -2.23 -12.92
N LEU A 77 -0.85 -2.70 -12.34
CA LEU A 77 0.50 -2.20 -12.62
C LEU A 77 1.41 -3.34 -13.10
N PRO A 78 1.75 -3.40 -14.39
CA PRO A 78 2.62 -4.43 -14.91
C PRO A 78 3.99 -4.37 -14.22
N PRO A 79 4.64 -5.53 -13.95
CA PRO A 79 6.04 -5.55 -13.55
C PRO A 79 6.93 -4.90 -14.61
N PRO A 80 8.10 -4.35 -14.21
CA PRO A 80 9.07 -3.87 -15.19
C PRO A 80 9.54 -5.01 -16.09
N THR A 81 9.85 -4.73 -17.34
CA THR A 81 10.43 -5.72 -18.26
C THR A 81 11.94 -5.81 -18.08
N ASN A 82 12.53 -6.93 -18.51
CA ASN A 82 13.99 -7.07 -18.61
C ASN A 82 14.62 -6.03 -19.53
N LEU A 83 13.95 -5.65 -20.62
CA LEU A 83 14.41 -4.60 -21.51
C LEU A 83 14.44 -3.24 -20.84
N GLU A 84 13.38 -2.84 -20.14
CA GLU A 84 13.33 -1.59 -19.38
C GLU A 84 14.47 -1.50 -18.36
N GLN A 85 14.79 -2.61 -17.70
CA GLN A 85 15.95 -2.67 -16.80
C GLN A 85 17.27 -2.55 -17.55
N ALA A 86 17.40 -3.17 -18.72
CA ALA A 86 18.61 -3.15 -19.52
C ALA A 86 18.91 -1.77 -20.11
N VAL A 87 17.90 -0.98 -20.46
CA VAL A 87 18.09 0.38 -21.02
C VAL A 87 18.24 1.46 -19.95
N LYS A 88 17.89 1.16 -18.69
CA LYS A 88 17.97 2.12 -17.59
C LYS A 88 19.40 2.63 -17.37
N ILE A 89 19.60 3.93 -17.58
CA ILE A 89 20.89 4.60 -17.38
C ILE A 89 21.19 4.71 -15.88
N ARG A 90 22.43 4.38 -15.49
CA ARG A 90 22.93 4.51 -14.12
C ARG A 90 23.58 5.89 -13.92
N LYS A 91 23.54 6.42 -12.70
CA LYS A 91 24.10 7.76 -12.37
C LYS A 91 25.59 7.92 -12.73
N ASN A 92 26.35 6.83 -12.73
CA ASN A 92 27.78 6.82 -13.04
C ASN A 92 28.09 6.56 -14.53
N ASN A 93 27.07 6.53 -15.39
CA ASN A 93 27.25 6.30 -16.81
C ASN A 93 27.65 7.60 -17.52
N LYS A 94 28.84 7.61 -18.12
CA LYS A 94 29.39 8.74 -18.89
C LYS A 94 29.17 8.62 -20.41
N SER A 95 28.66 7.48 -20.89
CA SER A 95 28.48 7.21 -22.32
C SER A 95 27.14 7.68 -22.86
N GLY A 96 26.15 7.88 -21.98
CA GLY A 96 24.76 8.17 -22.34
C GLY A 96 23.93 6.93 -22.65
N ILE A 97 24.53 5.73 -22.71
CA ILE A 97 23.85 4.48 -23.07
C ILE A 97 24.14 3.41 -22.01
N SER A 98 23.07 2.84 -21.42
CA SER A 98 23.22 1.81 -20.39
C SER A 98 23.95 0.58 -20.92
N GLY A 99 24.92 0.09 -20.15
CA GLY A 99 25.76 -1.04 -20.53
C GLY A 99 26.96 -0.68 -21.42
N VAL A 100 27.12 0.58 -21.83
CA VAL A 100 28.30 1.06 -22.57
C VAL A 100 29.18 1.92 -21.66
N ARG A 101 30.47 1.60 -21.56
CA ARG A 101 31.44 2.36 -20.75
C ARG A 101 32.85 2.30 -21.35
N ARG A 102 33.66 3.33 -21.06
CA ARG A 102 35.11 3.28 -21.24
C ARG A 102 35.73 2.50 -20.09
N VAL A 103 36.69 1.64 -20.42
CA VAL A 103 37.44 0.82 -19.46
C VAL A 103 38.92 0.98 -19.79
N GLU A 104 39.70 1.37 -18.79
CA GLU A 104 41.17 1.40 -18.86
C GLU A 104 41.68 -0.04 -18.67
N THR A 105 42.54 -0.51 -19.57
CA THR A 105 43.14 -1.85 -19.49
C THR A 105 44.65 -1.76 -19.70
N GLU A 106 45.41 -2.78 -19.27
CA GLU A 106 46.87 -2.82 -19.42
C GLU A 106 47.30 -2.77 -20.90
N GLU A 107 46.47 -3.29 -21.80
CA GLU A 107 46.68 -3.33 -23.25
C GLU A 107 46.19 -2.05 -23.96
N GLY A 108 45.72 -1.05 -23.19
CA GLY A 108 45.19 0.22 -23.68
C GLY A 108 43.69 0.39 -23.45
N ASP A 109 43.20 1.63 -23.61
CA ASP A 109 41.81 1.95 -23.32
C ASP A 109 40.85 1.32 -24.33
N VAL A 110 39.71 0.85 -23.83
CA VAL A 110 38.66 0.23 -24.65
C VAL A 110 37.29 0.83 -24.36
N TRP A 111 36.45 0.88 -25.39
CA TRP A 111 35.01 1.04 -25.26
C TRP A 111 34.35 -0.33 -25.14
N GLN A 112 33.53 -0.53 -24.11
CA GLN A 112 32.96 -1.83 -23.79
C GLN A 112 31.43 -1.80 -23.74
N ALA A 113 30.81 -2.75 -24.42
CA ALA A 113 29.38 -3.05 -24.34
C ALA A 113 29.15 -4.25 -23.43
N THR A 114 28.11 -4.19 -22.59
CA THR A 114 27.71 -5.28 -21.68
C THR A 114 26.20 -5.47 -21.64
N LEU A 115 25.69 -6.71 -21.65
CA LEU A 115 24.28 -7.06 -21.42
C LEU A 115 24.17 -8.24 -20.46
N MET A 116 23.37 -8.09 -19.41
CA MET A 116 22.94 -9.23 -18.60
C MET A 116 21.76 -9.93 -19.27
N THR A 117 21.89 -11.22 -19.50
CA THR A 117 20.84 -12.11 -20.03
C THR A 117 20.62 -13.26 -19.04
N ASN A 118 19.60 -14.09 -19.28
CA ASN A 118 19.39 -15.30 -18.47
C ASN A 118 20.55 -16.30 -18.62
N GLU A 119 21.26 -16.26 -19.74
CA GLU A 119 22.43 -17.10 -20.07
C GLU A 119 23.74 -16.54 -19.49
N GLY A 120 23.70 -15.38 -18.84
CA GLY A 120 24.86 -14.71 -18.26
C GLY A 120 25.16 -13.34 -18.87
N GLN A 121 26.37 -12.84 -18.59
CA GLN A 121 26.81 -11.52 -19.02
C GLN A 121 27.48 -11.58 -20.40
N LYS A 122 26.83 -11.01 -21.42
CA LYS A 122 27.48 -10.70 -22.71
C LYS A 122 28.37 -9.48 -22.53
N LYS A 123 29.60 -9.55 -23.04
CA LYS A 123 30.61 -8.49 -22.96
C LYS A 123 31.42 -8.46 -24.25
N GLU A 124 31.62 -7.27 -24.80
CA GLU A 124 32.43 -7.05 -26.00
C GLU A 124 33.16 -5.72 -25.87
N SER A 125 34.44 -5.70 -26.25
CA SER A 125 35.34 -4.56 -26.08
C SER A 125 35.93 -4.14 -27.43
N PHE A 126 36.04 -2.84 -27.65
CA PHE A 126 36.56 -2.22 -28.87
C PHE A 126 37.74 -1.32 -28.49
N SER A 127 38.93 -1.62 -28.99
CA SER A 127 40.16 -0.90 -28.67
C SER A 127 40.17 0.52 -29.24
N ILE A 128 40.47 1.50 -28.39
CA ILE A 128 40.64 2.90 -28.81
C ILE A 128 41.92 3.05 -29.62
N GLY A 129 42.99 2.33 -29.27
CA GLY A 129 44.24 2.37 -30.04
C GLY A 129 44.10 1.88 -31.49
N ARG A 130 43.17 0.93 -31.74
CA ARG A 130 42.93 0.38 -33.08
C ARG A 130 41.94 1.20 -33.92
N TYR A 131 40.87 1.70 -33.31
CA TYR A 131 39.74 2.30 -34.04
C TYR A 131 39.59 3.81 -33.81
N GLY A 132 40.30 4.39 -32.85
CA GLY A 132 40.06 5.76 -32.37
C GLY A 132 38.88 5.84 -31.40
N GLU A 133 38.84 6.91 -30.59
CA GLU A 133 37.87 7.10 -29.50
C GLU A 133 36.42 7.05 -30.00
N GLU A 134 36.11 7.82 -31.05
CA GLU A 134 34.75 7.97 -31.56
C GLU A 134 34.23 6.70 -32.23
N ALA A 135 35.06 6.06 -33.07
CA ALA A 135 34.65 4.84 -33.76
C ALA A 135 34.51 3.67 -32.80
N ALA A 136 35.43 3.51 -31.83
CA ALA A 136 35.32 2.48 -30.80
C ALA A 136 34.04 2.66 -29.95
N LYS A 137 33.71 3.91 -29.59
CA LYS A 137 32.45 4.24 -28.90
C LYS A 137 31.23 3.87 -29.75
N SER A 138 31.23 4.25 -31.03
CA SER A 138 30.14 3.96 -31.96
C SER A 138 29.91 2.45 -32.14
N MET A 139 30.99 1.66 -32.27
CA MET A 139 30.91 0.21 -32.35
C MET A 139 30.32 -0.42 -31.09
N ALA A 140 30.76 0.03 -29.90
CA ALA A 140 30.20 -0.44 -28.63
C ALA A 140 28.70 -0.12 -28.50
N ILE A 141 28.27 1.05 -28.97
CA ILE A 141 26.86 1.45 -29.01
C ILE A 141 26.06 0.58 -29.98
N ALA A 142 26.56 0.39 -31.21
CA ALA A 142 25.89 -0.43 -32.21
C ALA A 142 25.72 -1.88 -31.74
N GLN A 143 26.75 -2.44 -31.11
CA GLN A 143 26.69 -3.78 -30.54
C GLN A 143 25.69 -3.88 -29.39
N ARG A 144 25.66 -2.88 -28.51
CA ARG A 144 24.65 -2.78 -27.45
C ARG A 144 23.24 -2.77 -28.02
N MET A 145 22.97 -1.98 -29.06
CA MET A 145 21.66 -1.91 -29.70
C MET A 145 21.25 -3.25 -30.34
N ARG A 146 22.18 -3.94 -31.00
CA ARG A 146 21.94 -5.29 -31.55
C ARG A 146 21.51 -6.28 -30.47
N TRP A 147 22.20 -6.30 -29.33
CA TRP A 147 21.83 -7.20 -28.24
C TRP A 147 20.49 -6.84 -27.59
N LEU A 148 20.14 -5.56 -27.50
CA LEU A 148 18.84 -5.14 -26.99
C LEU A 148 17.70 -5.52 -27.95
N LYS A 149 17.91 -5.40 -29.27
CA LYS A 149 16.91 -5.81 -30.29
C LYS A 149 16.67 -7.33 -30.28
N ALA A 150 17.71 -8.11 -29.99
CA ALA A 150 17.62 -9.57 -29.89
C ALA A 150 17.20 -10.09 -28.50
N LEU A 151 16.96 -9.20 -27.53
CA LEU A 151 16.59 -9.61 -26.17
C LEU A 151 15.12 -10.03 -26.12
N PRO A 152 14.79 -11.31 -25.79
CA PRO A 152 13.41 -11.72 -25.61
C PRO A 152 12.81 -10.95 -24.42
N VAL A 153 11.79 -10.13 -24.69
CA VAL A 153 11.19 -9.26 -23.67
C VAL A 153 10.31 -10.11 -22.76
N LYS A 154 10.51 -9.98 -21.45
CA LYS A 154 9.66 -10.62 -20.44
C LYS A 154 9.45 -9.69 -19.25
N HIS A 155 8.33 -9.86 -18.56
CA HIS A 155 8.10 -9.21 -17.28
C HIS A 155 8.98 -9.81 -16.18
N LEU A 156 9.46 -8.95 -15.29
CA LEU A 156 10.24 -9.33 -14.11
C LEU A 156 9.34 -9.26 -12.87
N ALA A 157 8.58 -10.34 -12.66
CA ALA A 157 7.90 -10.59 -11.39
C ALA A 157 8.79 -11.48 -10.49
N TYR A 158 8.73 -11.24 -9.18
CA TYR A 158 9.62 -11.87 -8.20
C TYR A 158 8.98 -13.05 -7.46
N ALA A 159 7.68 -13.29 -7.66
CA ALA A 159 6.89 -14.32 -6.99
C ALA A 159 6.02 -15.03 -8.03
N ARG A 160 5.82 -16.35 -7.90
CA ARG A 160 5.08 -17.14 -8.91
C ARG A 160 3.66 -16.64 -9.12
N HIS A 161 2.95 -16.32 -8.03
CA HIS A 161 1.61 -15.75 -8.11
C HIS A 161 1.59 -14.43 -8.89
N ALA A 162 2.60 -13.58 -8.68
CA ALA A 162 2.72 -12.34 -9.43
C ALA A 162 3.11 -12.58 -10.90
N GLU A 163 3.91 -13.61 -11.20
CA GLU A 163 4.21 -14.02 -12.58
C GLU A 163 2.96 -14.52 -13.30
N GLU A 164 2.13 -15.34 -12.65
CA GLU A 164 0.90 -15.87 -13.23
C GLU A 164 -0.12 -14.78 -13.53
N ILE A 165 -0.39 -13.89 -12.56
CA ILE A 165 -1.25 -12.70 -12.78
C ILE A 165 -0.68 -11.85 -13.91
N THR A 166 0.64 -11.74 -14.01
CA THR A 166 1.27 -10.96 -15.07
C THR A 166 1.05 -11.58 -16.43
N ARG A 167 1.24 -12.90 -16.54
CA ARG A 167 1.03 -13.65 -17.77
C ARG A 167 -0.39 -13.47 -18.29
N GLN A 168 -1.37 -13.61 -17.39
CA GLN A 168 -2.79 -13.50 -17.72
C GLN A 168 -3.20 -12.07 -18.15
N ASN A 169 -2.64 -11.04 -17.51
CA ASN A 169 -3.13 -9.67 -17.68
C ASN A 169 -2.27 -8.79 -18.58
N PHE A 170 -1.00 -9.14 -18.84
CA PHE A 170 -0.05 -8.23 -19.49
C PHE A 170 0.77 -8.83 -20.62
N ASP A 171 0.70 -10.14 -20.89
CA ASP A 171 1.49 -10.73 -21.99
C ASP A 171 1.17 -10.10 -23.36
N HIS A 172 -0.08 -9.70 -23.59
CA HIS A 172 -0.48 -8.97 -24.80
C HIS A 172 0.25 -7.61 -24.98
N GLN A 173 0.84 -7.06 -23.91
CA GLN A 173 1.62 -5.81 -23.95
C GLN A 173 3.06 -6.04 -24.43
N LEU A 174 3.51 -7.29 -24.53
CA LEU A 174 4.84 -7.64 -25.02
C LEU A 174 4.91 -7.72 -26.56
N ASP A 175 3.76 -7.72 -27.25
CA ASP A 175 3.64 -7.88 -28.71
C ASP A 175 3.89 -6.59 -29.54
N VAL A 176 4.53 -5.56 -28.97
CA VAL A 176 4.70 -4.26 -29.66
C VAL A 176 6.05 -4.14 -30.40
N VAL A 177 5.96 -4.36 -31.72
CA VAL A 177 6.72 -3.84 -32.89
C VAL A 177 8.27 -3.81 -32.82
N ALA A 178 8.89 -4.64 -33.67
CA ALA A 178 10.34 -4.86 -33.83
C ALA A 178 11.21 -3.63 -34.20
N ASP A 179 10.60 -2.47 -34.44
CA ASP A 179 11.28 -1.25 -34.91
C ASP A 179 11.16 -0.04 -33.96
N VAL A 180 10.43 -0.15 -32.86
CA VAL A 180 10.39 0.86 -31.79
C VAL A 180 10.64 0.16 -30.47
N ALA A 181 11.59 0.64 -29.66
CA ALA A 181 11.92 0.00 -28.40
C ALA A 181 10.65 -0.25 -27.55
N PRO A 182 10.37 -1.48 -27.08
CA PRO A 182 9.12 -1.85 -26.43
C PRO A 182 8.66 -0.83 -25.38
N GLN A 183 7.64 -0.06 -25.76
CA GLN A 183 7.04 0.96 -24.92
C GLN A 183 5.97 0.30 -24.03
N VAL A 184 6.37 -0.43 -22.99
CA VAL A 184 5.49 -0.53 -21.81
C VAL A 184 5.76 0.68 -20.91
N GLN A 185 5.77 1.87 -21.50
CA GLN A 185 5.96 3.13 -20.81
C GLN A 185 4.59 3.64 -20.34
N ILE A 186 4.00 2.98 -19.33
CA ILE A 186 3.04 3.73 -18.50
C ILE A 186 3.81 4.84 -17.79
N SER A 187 3.33 6.08 -17.97
CA SER A 187 4.00 7.25 -17.42
C SER A 187 3.99 7.22 -15.89
N GLU A 188 4.89 7.98 -15.27
CA GLU A 188 4.95 8.06 -13.81
C GLU A 188 3.63 8.62 -13.23
N GLU A 189 3.01 9.56 -13.94
CA GLU A 189 1.73 10.18 -13.62
C GLU A 189 0.59 9.15 -13.68
N GLU A 190 0.56 8.32 -14.72
CA GLU A 190 -0.45 7.28 -14.86
C GLU A 190 -0.33 6.22 -13.77
N VAL A 191 0.90 5.80 -13.44
CA VAL A 191 1.15 4.88 -12.31
C VAL A 191 0.59 5.46 -11.02
N VAL A 192 0.87 6.74 -10.73
CA VAL A 192 0.36 7.44 -9.55
C VAL A 192 -1.17 7.51 -9.56
N ALA A 193 -1.78 7.84 -10.70
CA ALA A 193 -3.23 7.93 -10.85
C ALA A 193 -3.92 6.57 -10.62
N ARG A 194 -3.36 5.47 -11.16
CA ARG A 194 -3.88 4.11 -10.94
C ARG A 194 -3.79 3.71 -9.47
N ILE A 195 -2.67 3.98 -8.80
CA ILE A 195 -2.51 3.74 -7.35
C ILE A 195 -3.53 4.55 -6.56
N ALA A 196 -3.72 5.84 -6.88
CA ALA A 196 -4.68 6.71 -6.22
C ALA A 196 -6.12 6.20 -6.38
N LYS A 197 -6.50 5.76 -7.59
CA LYS A 197 -7.82 5.18 -7.88
C LYS A 197 -8.07 3.92 -7.05
N ILE A 198 -7.09 3.01 -6.98
CA ILE A 198 -7.19 1.80 -6.13
C ILE A 198 -7.28 2.21 -4.66
N ASN A 199 -6.49 3.18 -4.22
CA ASN A 199 -6.54 3.65 -2.85
C ASN A 199 -7.93 4.15 -2.44
N ALA A 200 -8.51 5.02 -3.27
CA ALA A 200 -9.85 5.57 -3.09
C ALA A 200 -10.91 4.46 -3.06
N ARG A 201 -10.84 3.48 -3.96
CA ARG A 201 -11.76 2.33 -3.97
C ARG A 201 -11.73 1.56 -2.64
N PHE A 202 -10.54 1.25 -2.15
CA PHE A 202 -10.38 0.53 -0.87
C PHE A 202 -10.74 1.40 0.36
N ASP A 203 -10.61 2.73 0.26
CA ASP A 203 -11.09 3.62 1.31
C ASP A 203 -12.63 3.64 1.38
N ALA A 204 -13.30 3.57 0.23
CA ALA A 204 -14.76 3.49 0.14
C ALA A 204 -15.33 2.15 0.66
N TYR A 205 -14.57 1.06 0.57
CA TYR A 205 -14.96 -0.27 1.09
C TYR A 205 -14.66 -0.47 2.58
N ARG A 206 -14.15 0.53 3.28
CA ARG A 206 -13.94 0.40 4.72
C ARG A 206 -15.29 0.19 5.41
N PRO A 207 -15.41 -0.80 6.31
CA PRO A 207 -16.63 -1.00 7.05
C PRO A 207 -17.07 0.29 7.77
N PRO A 208 -18.36 0.66 7.69
CA PRO A 208 -18.90 1.82 8.36
C PRO A 208 -18.80 1.62 9.87
N ARG A 209 -18.34 2.66 10.58
CA ARG A 209 -18.02 2.56 12.00
C ARG A 209 -18.60 3.74 12.75
N LEU A 210 -18.92 3.51 14.01
CA LEU A 210 -19.37 4.56 14.90
C LEU A 210 -18.46 4.58 16.12
N LYS A 211 -17.78 5.72 16.31
CA LYS A 211 -16.97 5.99 17.49
C LYS A 211 -17.76 6.92 18.40
N VAL A 212 -17.97 6.50 19.63
CA VAL A 212 -18.61 7.32 20.66
C VAL A 212 -17.70 7.38 21.88
N ARG A 213 -17.37 8.59 22.28
CA ARG A 213 -16.63 8.86 23.51
C ARG A 213 -17.43 9.83 24.37
N VAL A 214 -17.66 9.43 25.62
CA VAL A 214 -18.27 10.31 26.63
C VAL A 214 -17.34 10.39 27.82
N LYS A 215 -16.92 11.60 28.19
CA LYS A 215 -16.02 11.83 29.33
C LYS A 215 -16.24 13.23 29.92
N SER A 216 -16.06 13.36 31.23
CA SER A 216 -15.94 14.66 31.90
C SER A 216 -14.52 15.23 31.82
N TYR A 217 -14.40 16.53 31.56
CA TYR A 217 -13.12 17.27 31.58
C TYR A 217 -13.07 18.36 32.66
N GLY A 218 -14.11 18.46 33.48
CA GLY A 218 -14.22 19.46 34.52
C GLY A 218 -15.48 19.24 35.36
N PRO A 219 -15.66 20.00 36.45
CA PRO A 219 -16.85 19.89 37.27
C PRO A 219 -18.09 20.15 36.41
N ALA A 220 -19.08 19.27 36.55
CA ALA A 220 -20.42 19.47 36.00
C ALA A 220 -20.54 19.58 34.46
N ARG A 221 -19.58 19.07 33.68
CA ARG A 221 -19.65 19.10 32.20
C ARG A 221 -19.17 17.81 31.56
N LEU A 222 -20.06 17.12 30.87
CA LEU A 222 -19.76 15.97 30.02
C LEU A 222 -19.50 16.41 28.58
N ALA A 223 -18.47 15.84 27.97
CA ALA A 223 -18.20 15.97 26.54
C ALA A 223 -18.61 14.69 25.82
N VAL A 224 -19.41 14.83 24.77
CA VAL A 224 -19.88 13.76 23.90
C VAL A 224 -19.22 13.94 22.53
N ALA A 225 -18.27 13.09 22.19
CA ALA A 225 -17.61 13.09 20.90
C ALA A 225 -18.07 11.88 20.08
N VAL A 226 -18.63 12.14 18.91
CA VAL A 226 -19.08 11.11 17.97
C VAL A 226 -18.36 11.27 16.64
N SER A 227 -17.97 10.16 16.03
CA SER A 227 -17.36 10.16 14.69
C SER A 227 -17.74 8.91 13.90
N ASP A 228 -17.85 9.05 12.58
CA ASP A 228 -18.01 7.93 11.64
C ASP A 228 -16.73 7.09 11.42
N GLY A 229 -15.60 7.51 12.00
CA GLY A 229 -14.30 6.86 11.81
C GLY A 229 -13.84 6.79 10.34
N GLY A 230 -14.41 7.62 9.47
CA GLY A 230 -14.14 7.71 8.04
C GLY A 230 -12.82 8.41 7.69
N SER A 231 -12.58 8.61 6.40
CA SER A 231 -11.44 9.38 5.88
C SER A 231 -11.85 10.13 4.60
N PRO A 232 -12.25 11.41 4.70
CA PRO A 232 -12.28 12.24 5.90
C PRO A 232 -13.37 11.79 6.89
N ALA A 233 -13.11 11.94 8.19
CA ALA A 233 -14.07 11.56 9.22
C ALA A 233 -15.08 12.69 9.48
N LYS A 234 -16.38 12.38 9.39
CA LYS A 234 -17.42 13.21 10.00
C LYS A 234 -17.33 13.05 11.51
N ARG A 235 -17.26 14.16 12.23
CA ARG A 235 -17.15 14.18 13.69
C ARG A 235 -17.93 15.35 14.27
N LYS A 236 -18.50 15.16 15.46
CA LYS A 236 -19.16 16.22 16.20
C LYS A 236 -18.85 16.08 17.68
N LEU A 237 -18.59 17.21 18.31
CA LEU A 237 -18.37 17.34 19.74
C LEU A 237 -19.52 18.15 20.31
N ALA A 238 -20.22 17.59 21.29
CA ALA A 238 -21.27 18.25 22.03
C ALA A 238 -20.96 18.23 23.53
N HIS A 239 -21.63 19.09 24.28
CA HIS A 239 -21.48 19.18 25.72
C HIS A 239 -22.82 19.06 26.43
N VAL A 240 -22.80 18.44 27.60
CA VAL A 240 -23.96 18.31 28.49
C VAL A 240 -23.58 18.91 29.84
N ASN A 241 -24.37 19.88 30.28
CA ASN A 241 -24.22 20.49 31.61
C ASN A 241 -24.90 19.58 32.65
N THR A 242 -24.14 19.12 33.63
CA THR A 242 -24.63 18.24 34.70
C THR A 242 -24.73 18.96 36.06
N ALA A 243 -24.47 20.28 36.13
CA ALA A 243 -24.41 21.05 37.38
C ALA A 243 -25.74 21.05 38.15
N LYS A 244 -26.86 21.01 37.41
CA LYS A 244 -28.21 21.03 37.96
C LYS A 244 -28.84 19.64 38.05
N MET A 245 -28.08 18.57 37.80
CA MET A 245 -28.60 17.21 37.66
C MET A 245 -27.96 16.30 38.71
N MET A 246 -28.60 16.17 39.88
CA MET A 246 -28.10 15.34 40.99
C MET A 246 -27.84 13.88 40.58
N HIS A 247 -28.64 13.32 39.65
CA HIS A 247 -28.52 11.92 39.20
C HIS A 247 -28.80 11.72 37.68
N GLY A 248 -29.00 12.81 36.91
CA GLY A 248 -29.51 12.77 35.52
C GLY A 248 -28.45 12.94 34.42
N GLY A 249 -27.18 13.13 34.77
CA GLY A 249 -26.12 13.43 33.81
C GLY A 249 -25.91 12.34 32.75
N ALA A 250 -26.04 11.06 33.15
CA ALA A 250 -25.91 9.91 32.26
C ALA A 250 -27.06 9.84 31.24
N LEU A 251 -28.30 10.05 31.69
CA LEU A 251 -29.50 10.11 30.83
C LEU A 251 -29.44 11.27 29.85
N ALA A 252 -29.02 12.45 30.31
CA ALA A 252 -28.83 13.62 29.45
C ALA A 252 -27.71 13.39 28.41
N ALA A 253 -26.62 12.72 28.80
CA ALA A 253 -25.58 12.28 27.87
C ALA A 253 -26.10 11.24 26.86
N ALA A 254 -26.96 10.30 27.27
CA ALA A 254 -27.55 9.31 26.38
C ALA A 254 -28.46 9.95 25.32
N GLY A 255 -29.30 10.91 25.73
CA GLY A 255 -30.09 11.73 24.82
C GLY A 255 -29.21 12.48 23.81
N ARG A 256 -28.14 13.14 24.31
CA ARG A 256 -27.21 13.88 23.45
C ARG A 256 -26.44 12.98 22.49
N VAL A 257 -26.01 11.79 22.93
CA VAL A 257 -25.37 10.80 22.05
C VAL A 257 -26.33 10.42 20.93
N ARG A 258 -27.60 10.14 21.24
CA ARG A 258 -28.61 9.79 20.23
C ARG A 258 -28.78 10.89 19.18
N GLU A 259 -28.95 12.15 19.62
CA GLU A 259 -29.04 13.31 18.71
C GLU A 259 -27.84 13.41 17.78
N VAL A 260 -26.63 13.34 18.33
CA VAL A 260 -25.41 13.52 17.53
C VAL A 260 -25.17 12.34 16.58
N VAL A 261 -25.51 11.11 16.99
CA VAL A 261 -25.43 9.94 16.11
C VAL A 261 -26.41 10.06 14.95
N GLU A 262 -27.63 10.55 15.22
CA GLU A 262 -28.65 10.76 14.19
C GLU A 262 -28.24 11.81 13.16
N GLU A 263 -27.60 12.91 13.59
CA GLU A 263 -27.08 13.93 12.70
C GLU A 263 -25.90 13.45 11.81
N ILE A 264 -25.04 12.57 12.33
CA ILE A 264 -23.89 12.03 11.57
C ILE A 264 -24.34 10.92 10.61
N TYR A 265 -25.30 10.10 11.05
CA TYR A 265 -25.82 8.95 10.33
C TYR A 265 -27.31 9.11 10.02
N ASN A 266 -28.18 8.55 10.87
CA ASN A 266 -29.64 8.59 10.77
C ASN A 266 -30.29 8.07 12.08
N ALA A 267 -31.61 8.16 12.17
CA ALA A 267 -32.39 7.74 13.35
C ALA A 267 -32.28 6.23 13.64
N ASP A 268 -32.13 5.39 12.61
CA ASP A 268 -32.01 3.93 12.76
C ASP A 268 -30.70 3.53 13.44
N VAL A 269 -29.60 4.13 13.01
CA VAL A 269 -28.28 3.93 13.62
C VAL A 269 -28.28 4.45 15.06
N ALA A 270 -28.91 5.60 15.33
CA ALA A 270 -29.02 6.15 16.67
C ALA A 270 -29.82 5.22 17.61
N ARG A 271 -30.98 4.71 17.15
CA ARG A 271 -31.79 3.74 17.90
C ARG A 271 -31.05 2.42 18.15
N TRP A 272 -30.39 1.90 17.12
CA TRP A 272 -29.59 0.68 17.23
C TRP A 272 -28.46 0.84 18.25
N PHE A 273 -27.68 1.92 18.15
CA PHE A 273 -26.57 2.17 19.06
C PHE A 273 -27.06 2.30 20.50
N ALA A 274 -28.11 3.09 20.74
CA ALA A 274 -28.71 3.23 22.07
C ALA A 274 -29.12 1.87 22.65
N LYS A 275 -29.88 1.06 21.88
CA LYS A 275 -30.37 -0.24 22.35
C LYS A 275 -29.25 -1.26 22.60
N LYS A 276 -28.23 -1.32 21.74
CA LYS A 276 -27.19 -2.36 21.79
C LYS A 276 -26.00 -2.00 22.67
N HIS A 277 -25.72 -0.72 22.84
CA HIS A 277 -24.51 -0.24 23.52
C HIS A 277 -24.82 0.91 24.48
N GLY A 278 -25.45 1.98 24.00
CA GLY A 278 -25.62 3.24 24.74
C GLY A 278 -26.35 3.08 26.07
N ASN A 279 -27.45 2.32 26.13
CA ASN A 279 -28.25 2.14 27.34
C ASN A 279 -27.46 1.47 28.47
N ALA A 280 -26.58 0.53 28.14
CA ALA A 280 -25.72 -0.11 29.15
C ALA A 280 -24.53 0.79 29.52
N LEU A 281 -23.91 1.47 28.55
CA LEU A 281 -22.75 2.33 28.76
C LEU A 281 -23.07 3.63 29.52
N LEU A 282 -24.33 4.08 29.45
CA LEU A 282 -24.82 5.31 30.08
C LEU A 282 -25.94 5.03 31.08
N ALA A 283 -26.00 3.81 31.63
CA ALA A 283 -26.88 3.52 32.76
C ALA A 283 -26.39 4.30 34.00
N PRO A 284 -27.29 5.00 34.74
CA PRO A 284 -26.91 5.79 35.90
C PRO A 284 -26.12 5.00 36.95
N GLU A 285 -26.49 3.73 37.14
CA GLU A 285 -25.86 2.79 38.07
C GLU A 285 -24.45 2.34 37.70
N SER A 286 -24.01 2.46 36.44
CA SER A 286 -22.70 1.94 36.00
C SER A 286 -21.80 2.97 35.31
N PHE A 287 -22.33 4.13 34.91
CA PHE A 287 -21.55 5.15 34.23
C PHE A 287 -20.81 6.05 35.22
N ASP A 288 -19.47 6.00 35.19
CA ASP A 288 -18.61 6.96 35.87
C ASP A 288 -18.19 8.09 34.90
N PRO A 289 -18.64 9.34 35.12
CA PRO A 289 -18.26 10.51 34.31
C PRO A 289 -16.76 10.80 34.25
N THR A 290 -16.01 10.47 35.30
CA THR A 290 -14.58 10.80 35.43
C THR A 290 -13.70 9.85 34.62
N VAL A 291 -14.04 8.56 34.63
CA VAL A 291 -13.43 7.53 33.79
C VAL A 291 -13.94 7.71 32.35
N GLY A 292 -15.25 7.80 32.19
CA GLY A 292 -15.94 7.84 30.90
C GLY A 292 -15.80 6.55 30.11
N PHE A 293 -16.12 6.60 28.81
CA PHE A 293 -15.85 5.49 27.90
C PHE A 293 -15.44 5.99 26.51
N ASN A 294 -14.83 5.10 25.74
CA ASN A 294 -14.52 5.29 24.33
C ASN A 294 -14.76 3.98 23.59
N VAL A 295 -15.85 3.90 22.83
CA VAL A 295 -16.24 2.69 22.11
C VAL A 295 -16.20 2.93 20.61
N THR A 296 -15.74 1.94 19.87
CA THR A 296 -15.86 1.88 18.40
C THR A 296 -16.67 0.64 18.06
N VAL A 297 -17.73 0.82 17.30
CA VAL A 297 -18.60 -0.28 16.82
C VAL A 297 -18.70 -0.24 15.30
N TRP A 298 -18.97 -1.39 14.69
CA TRP A 298 -19.28 -1.50 13.26
C TRP A 298 -20.77 -1.32 13.05
N VAL A 299 -21.14 -0.38 12.20
CA VAL A 299 -22.54 -0.10 11.89
C VAL A 299 -23.03 -1.15 10.89
N PRO A 300 -24.14 -1.86 11.15
CA PRO A 300 -24.68 -2.80 10.17
C PRO A 300 -25.13 -2.09 8.89
N ASP A 301 -24.69 -2.56 7.72
CA ASP A 301 -24.99 -1.93 6.42
C ASP A 301 -26.49 -1.75 6.15
N ARG A 302 -27.31 -2.68 6.64
CA ARG A 302 -28.78 -2.60 6.53
C ARG A 302 -29.40 -1.35 7.18
N LEU A 303 -28.69 -0.69 8.09
CA LEU A 303 -29.15 0.54 8.76
C LEU A 303 -28.73 1.81 8.00
N LEU A 304 -27.86 1.68 6.99
CA LEU A 304 -27.39 2.81 6.18
C LEU A 304 -28.25 3.04 4.93
N HIS A 305 -28.94 2.01 4.46
CA HIS A 305 -29.63 2.00 3.16
C HIS A 305 -31.14 1.77 3.24
N ARG A 306 -31.75 1.87 4.43
CA ARG A 306 -33.20 1.88 4.52
C ARG A 306 -33.73 3.27 4.16
N ALA A 307 -34.53 3.29 3.10
CA ALA A 307 -35.27 4.42 2.55
C ALA A 307 -36.23 5.03 3.57
#